data_AF-A0A952GJE1-F1
#
_entry.id   AF-A0A952GJE1-F1
#
_cell.length_a   1.000
_cell.length_b   1.000
_cell.length_c   1.000
_cell.angle_alpha   90.00
_cell.angle_beta   90.00
_cell.angle_gamma   90.00
#
_symmetry.space_group_name_H-M   'P 1'
#
loop_
_entity.id
_entity.type
_entity.pdbx_description
1 polymer ?
#
loop_
_entity_poly.entity_id
_entity_poly.type
_entity_poly.pdbx_seq_one_letter_code
_entity_poly.pdbx_strand_id
1 'polypeptide(L)'
;MRYVCSIEPTETLPVSAYRVHAHRVLKEAAAVPRKGATLELAVLGLLQESPLHGYELRKRLNLLLGWTRLLSYGSLYPALKRMLRAGWITEVATANAVSRRQRIVYQITPAGIEFFTTEITEAGPAAWEDETFNMRFAFFSRTDAGVRLRILEGRRSRLQERLDRQRSLYGGGDDRYVSELRRHSIESVEREVRWLTELIEAERSNADRAGTRKPAAKATPAAKERRTRPAAVAPKIAPKIAPKTKPATAPTPAPAVTAETTEIS
;
A
#
# COMPACT_ATOMS: atom_id res chain seq x y z
N MET A 1 -58.46 23.98 42.04
CA MET A 1 -58.83 23.80 40.63
C MET A 1 -57.57 23.40 39.86
N ARG A 2 -57.46 22.13 39.48
CA ARG A 2 -56.37 21.58 38.66
C ARG A 2 -56.79 21.68 37.20
N TYR A 3 -55.95 22.23 36.33
CA TYR A 3 -56.03 21.95 34.89
C TYR A 3 -54.76 21.27 34.45
N VAL A 4 -54.95 20.01 34.08
CA VAL A 4 -54.03 19.15 33.35
C VAL A 4 -54.12 19.56 31.87
N CYS A 5 -52.99 19.69 31.18
CA CYS A 5 -52.93 19.72 29.72
C CYS A 5 -51.74 18.83 29.34
N SER A 6 -51.99 17.52 29.19
CA SER A 6 -52.11 16.84 27.90
C SER A 6 -50.86 16.99 27.04
N ILE A 7 -49.96 16.02 27.23
CA ILE A 7 -49.00 15.61 26.21
C ILE A 7 -49.77 14.70 25.27
N GLU A 8 -49.78 15.02 23.97
CA GLU A 8 -49.85 14.00 22.93
C GLU A 8 -48.68 14.23 21.95
N PRO A 9 -48.12 13.15 21.38
CA PRO A 9 -46.78 13.11 20.84
C PRO A 9 -46.77 13.07 19.30
N THR A 10 -45.57 12.95 18.73
CA THR A 10 -45.25 12.55 17.35
C THR A 10 -45.27 13.63 16.27
N GLU A 11 -44.13 14.30 16.11
CA GLU A 11 -43.57 14.48 14.77
C GLU A 11 -42.17 13.83 14.74
N THR A 12 -42.16 12.57 14.32
CA THR A 12 -40.96 11.87 13.90
C THR A 12 -40.40 12.58 12.66
N LEU A 13 -39.42 13.44 12.89
CA LEU A 13 -38.70 14.10 11.80
C LEU A 13 -38.07 13.03 10.87
N PRO A 14 -38.23 13.15 9.54
CA PRO A 14 -37.81 12.12 8.61
C PRO A 14 -36.27 11.99 8.55
N VAL A 15 -35.79 10.76 8.64
CA VAL A 15 -34.37 10.31 8.52
C VAL A 15 -33.67 10.81 7.23
N SER A 16 -34.44 11.34 6.28
CA SER A 16 -33.98 11.98 5.04
C SER A 16 -33.07 13.21 5.26
N ALA A 17 -33.23 13.95 6.37
CA ALA A 17 -32.49 15.19 6.62
C ALA A 17 -30.98 14.99 6.91
N TYR A 18 -30.58 13.80 7.39
CA TYR A 18 -29.16 13.49 7.61
C TYR A 18 -28.39 13.21 6.32
N ARG A 19 -29.08 12.95 5.20
CA ARG A 19 -28.44 12.56 3.93
C ARG A 19 -27.90 13.74 3.12
N VAL A 20 -28.35 14.96 3.42
CA VAL A 20 -28.02 16.15 2.61
C VAL A 20 -26.99 17.07 3.29
N HIS A 21 -26.92 17.12 4.61
CA HIS A 21 -25.93 17.97 5.31
C HIS A 21 -24.53 17.33 5.44
N ALA A 22 -24.43 16.00 5.52
CA ALA A 22 -23.14 15.31 5.59
C ALA A 22 -22.33 15.43 4.28
N HIS A 23 -22.99 15.62 3.14
CA HIS A 23 -22.32 15.70 1.83
C HIS A 23 -21.96 17.12 1.39
N ARG A 24 -22.53 18.18 2.01
CA ARG A 24 -22.34 19.57 1.54
C ARG A 24 -21.17 20.29 2.19
N VAL A 25 -20.83 19.97 3.45
CA VAL A 25 -19.71 20.62 4.17
C VAL A 25 -18.34 19.99 3.84
N LEU A 26 -18.31 18.86 3.13
CA LEU A 26 -17.06 18.20 2.68
C LEU A 26 -16.65 18.55 1.24
N LYS A 27 -17.34 19.47 0.56
CA LYS A 27 -17.16 19.72 -0.88
C LYS A 27 -16.34 20.98 -1.22
N GLU A 28 -15.88 21.75 -0.24
CA GLU A 28 -15.03 22.93 -0.48
C GLU A 28 -13.69 22.78 0.23
N ALA A 29 -12.60 22.91 -0.54
CA ALA A 29 -11.19 22.91 -0.14
C ALA A 29 -10.50 21.56 0.15
N ALA A 30 -10.37 20.70 -0.88
CA ALA A 30 -9.15 19.93 -1.12
C ALA A 30 -9.14 19.48 -2.59
N ALA A 31 -8.03 19.70 -3.29
CA ALA A 31 -7.80 19.05 -4.59
C ALA A 31 -7.90 17.54 -4.37
N VAL A 32 -9.00 16.95 -4.80
CA VAL A 32 -9.28 15.52 -4.61
C VAL A 32 -8.12 14.74 -5.22
N PRO A 33 -7.34 13.97 -4.43
CA PRO A 33 -6.29 13.15 -5.01
C PRO A 33 -6.94 12.21 -6.02
N ARG A 34 -6.47 12.26 -7.27
CA ARG A 34 -7.00 11.37 -8.32
C ARG A 34 -6.75 9.95 -7.84
N LYS A 35 -7.81 9.19 -7.55
CA LYS A 35 -7.75 7.79 -7.06
C LYS A 35 -6.82 6.87 -7.88
N GLY A 36 -6.50 7.25 -9.13
CA GLY A 36 -5.53 6.57 -9.99
C GLY A 36 -4.06 6.80 -9.59
N ALA A 37 -3.70 7.98 -9.08
CA ALA A 37 -2.31 8.34 -8.77
C ALA A 37 -1.73 7.45 -7.66
N THR A 38 -2.49 7.13 -6.61
CA THR A 38 -2.01 6.26 -5.53
C THR A 38 -1.71 4.84 -6.02
N LEU A 39 -2.53 4.30 -6.91
CA LEU A 39 -2.31 2.97 -7.50
C LEU A 39 -1.11 2.99 -8.45
N GLU A 40 -1.01 4.02 -9.28
CA GLU A 40 0.11 4.19 -10.22
C GLU A 40 1.45 4.27 -9.47
N LEU A 41 1.50 5.01 -8.35
CA LEU A 41 2.68 5.07 -7.48
C LEU A 41 3.03 3.72 -6.86
N ALA A 42 2.05 2.98 -6.36
CA ALA A 42 2.29 1.67 -5.79
C ALA A 42 2.81 0.67 -6.84
N VAL A 43 2.29 0.73 -8.07
CA VAL A 43 2.78 -0.10 -9.18
C VAL A 43 4.23 0.25 -9.52
N LEU A 44 4.56 1.54 -9.66
CA LEU A 44 5.92 1.99 -9.95
C LEU A 44 6.91 1.57 -8.86
N GLY A 45 6.53 1.73 -7.58
CA GLY A 45 7.38 1.34 -6.46
C GLY A 45 7.70 -0.16 -6.44
N LEU A 46 6.78 -1.03 -6.86
CA LEU A 46 7.05 -2.47 -7.01
C LEU A 46 7.91 -2.78 -8.24
N LEU A 47 7.65 -2.10 -9.37
CA LEU A 47 8.41 -2.32 -10.60
C LEU A 47 9.85 -1.78 -10.53
N GLN A 48 10.14 -0.87 -9.59
CA GLN A 48 11.50 -0.44 -9.28
C GLN A 48 12.37 -1.58 -8.72
N GLU A 49 11.77 -2.57 -8.04
CA GLU A 49 12.51 -3.71 -7.48
C GLU A 49 12.85 -4.76 -8.53
N SER A 50 11.87 -5.08 -9.38
CA SER A 50 11.99 -6.12 -10.39
C SER A 50 10.87 -5.99 -11.43
N PRO A 51 11.11 -6.38 -12.69
CA PRO A 51 10.04 -6.58 -13.66
C PRO A 51 9.03 -7.64 -13.16
N LEU A 52 7.73 -7.38 -13.30
CA LEU A 52 6.68 -8.23 -12.75
C LEU A 52 5.54 -8.48 -13.73
N HIS A 53 4.92 -9.66 -13.62
CA HIS A 53 3.68 -9.95 -14.31
C HIS A 53 2.49 -9.23 -13.67
N GLY A 54 1.45 -8.92 -14.46
CA GLY A 54 0.23 -8.26 -13.96
C GLY A 54 -0.46 -9.02 -12.80
N TYR A 55 -0.42 -10.36 -12.81
CA TYR A 55 -0.93 -11.18 -11.71
C TYR A 55 -0.11 -10.99 -10.42
N GLU A 56 1.21 -10.97 -10.53
CA GLU A 56 2.12 -10.81 -9.40
C GLU A 56 2.06 -9.40 -8.83
N LEU A 57 1.92 -8.39 -9.70
CA LEU A 57 1.64 -7.01 -9.29
C LEU A 57 0.42 -6.96 -8.39
N ARG A 58 -0.72 -7.52 -8.80
CA ARG A 58 -1.93 -7.55 -7.96
C ARG A 58 -1.68 -8.21 -6.61
N LYS A 59 -1.01 -9.38 -6.62
CA LYS A 59 -0.74 -10.14 -5.40
C LYS A 59 0.14 -9.34 -4.43
N ARG A 60 1.22 -8.73 -4.91
CA ARG A 60 2.13 -7.91 -4.10
C ARG A 60 1.47 -6.61 -3.64
N LEU A 61 0.70 -5.95 -4.49
CA LEU A 61 -0.03 -4.73 -4.12
C LEU A 61 -1.06 -5.00 -3.02
N ASN A 62 -1.82 -6.10 -3.09
CA ASN A 62 -2.77 -6.46 -2.04
C ASN A 62 -2.07 -6.81 -0.72
N LEU A 63 -0.85 -7.35 -0.78
CA LEU A 63 -0.05 -7.60 0.43
C LEU A 63 0.48 -6.27 1.03
N LEU A 64 0.94 -5.36 0.16
CA LEU A 64 1.49 -4.06 0.55
C LEU A 64 0.42 -3.14 1.16
N LEU A 65 -0.74 -3.05 0.53
CA LEU A 65 -1.84 -2.17 0.95
C LEU A 65 -2.74 -2.81 2.02
N GLY A 66 -2.60 -4.12 2.23
CA GLY A 66 -3.37 -4.89 3.19
C GLY A 66 -4.88 -4.81 2.97
N TRP A 67 -5.65 -4.95 4.06
CA TRP A 67 -7.11 -4.89 4.02
C TRP A 67 -7.68 -3.50 3.67
N THR A 68 -6.89 -2.44 3.84
CA THR A 68 -7.35 -1.08 3.56
C THR A 68 -7.68 -0.87 2.08
N ARG A 69 -7.06 -1.67 1.18
CA ARG A 69 -7.34 -1.63 -0.25
C ARG A 69 -7.15 -2.98 -0.93
N LEU A 70 -8.23 -3.74 -1.05
CA LEU A 70 -8.27 -4.89 -1.95
C LEU A 70 -8.38 -4.42 -3.40
N LEU A 71 -7.31 -4.59 -4.18
CA LEU A 71 -7.33 -4.29 -5.61
C LEU A 71 -7.92 -5.46 -6.40
N SER A 72 -8.85 -5.10 -7.29
CA SER A 72 -9.43 -6.00 -8.28
C SER A 72 -8.67 -5.88 -9.61
N TYR A 73 -8.84 -6.87 -10.49
CA TYR A 73 -8.32 -6.76 -11.87
C TYR A 73 -8.96 -5.61 -12.65
N GLY A 74 -10.21 -5.25 -12.32
CA GLY A 74 -10.95 -4.17 -12.97
C GLY A 74 -10.34 -2.79 -12.74
N SER A 75 -9.56 -2.57 -11.68
CA SER A 75 -8.84 -1.32 -11.46
C SER A 75 -7.38 -1.38 -11.91
N LEU A 76 -6.72 -2.54 -11.78
CA LEU A 76 -5.30 -2.69 -12.11
C LEU A 76 -5.01 -2.54 -13.60
N TYR A 77 -5.70 -3.30 -14.48
CA TYR A 77 -5.37 -3.29 -15.91
C TYR A 77 -5.65 -1.94 -16.60
N PRO A 78 -6.75 -1.22 -16.29
CA PRO A 78 -6.93 0.13 -16.80
C PRO A 78 -5.83 1.10 -16.33
N ALA A 79 -5.31 0.94 -15.11
CA ALA A 79 -4.18 1.72 -14.63
C ALA A 79 -2.90 1.40 -15.41
N LEU A 80 -2.56 0.12 -15.59
CA LEU A 80 -1.42 -0.30 -16.40
C LEU A 80 -1.50 0.26 -17.83
N LYS A 81 -2.69 0.23 -18.45
CA LYS A 81 -2.91 0.83 -19.79
C LYS A 81 -2.70 2.34 -19.81
N ARG A 82 -3.02 3.07 -18.72
CA ARG A 82 -2.69 4.50 -18.61
C ARG A 82 -1.19 4.71 -18.47
N MET A 83 -0.53 3.92 -17.63
CA MET A 83 0.92 4.03 -17.38
C MET A 83 1.76 3.69 -18.63
N LEU A 84 1.33 2.70 -19.42
CA LEU A 84 1.94 2.40 -20.73
C LEU A 84 1.81 3.59 -21.69
N ARG A 85 0.61 4.18 -21.79
CA ARG A 85 0.37 5.36 -22.63
C ARG A 85 1.16 6.58 -22.16
N ALA A 86 1.38 6.73 -20.85
CA ALA A 86 2.21 7.78 -20.27
C ALA A 86 3.71 7.50 -20.41
N GLY A 87 4.12 6.33 -20.90
CA GLY A 87 5.53 5.96 -21.05
C GLY A 87 6.25 5.67 -19.74
N TRP A 88 5.54 5.49 -18.62
CA TRP A 88 6.13 5.20 -17.31
C TRP A 88 6.52 3.73 -17.12
N ILE A 89 5.88 2.83 -17.89
CA ILE A 89 6.18 1.40 -17.91
C ILE A 89 6.24 0.92 -19.36
N THR A 90 6.89 -0.22 -19.58
CA THR A 90 6.98 -0.92 -20.85
C THR A 90 6.64 -2.40 -20.68
N GLU A 91 6.19 -3.03 -21.76
CA GLU A 91 5.95 -4.48 -21.84
C GLU A 91 7.19 -5.17 -22.37
N VAL A 92 7.68 -6.17 -21.64
CA VAL A 92 8.81 -7.01 -22.05
C VAL A 92 8.28 -8.41 -22.36
N ALA A 93 8.49 -8.87 -23.58
CA ALA A 93 8.18 -10.24 -23.96
C ALA A 93 9.17 -11.19 -23.26
N THR A 94 8.65 -12.23 -22.61
CA THR A 94 9.49 -13.29 -22.06
C THR A 94 10.02 -14.16 -23.20
N ALA A 95 11.32 -14.06 -23.49
CA ALA A 95 11.98 -14.75 -24.60
C ALA A 95 11.90 -16.29 -24.56
N ASN A 96 11.45 -16.88 -23.45
CA ASN A 96 11.53 -18.32 -23.17
C ASN A 96 10.17 -19.06 -23.11
N ALA A 97 9.07 -18.46 -23.57
CA ALA A 97 7.77 -19.14 -23.57
C ALA A 97 7.58 -20.00 -24.84
N VAL A 98 7.94 -21.29 -24.78
CA VAL A 98 7.64 -22.34 -25.79
C VAL A 98 6.13 -22.66 -25.90
N SER A 99 5.26 -21.80 -25.36
CA SER A 99 3.81 -22.03 -25.24
C SER A 99 3.02 -20.82 -25.72
N ARG A 100 1.85 -21.07 -26.35
CA ARG A 100 0.95 -20.11 -27.03
C ARG A 100 0.32 -19.01 -26.15
N ARG A 101 0.84 -18.78 -24.94
CA ARG A 101 0.48 -17.62 -24.11
C ARG A 101 1.76 -16.99 -23.58
N GLN A 102 2.33 -16.10 -24.38
CA GLN A 102 3.36 -15.18 -23.91
C GLN A 102 2.81 -14.42 -22.70
N ARG A 103 3.48 -14.52 -21.55
CA ARG A 103 3.09 -13.80 -20.35
C ARG A 103 3.73 -12.42 -20.42
N ILE A 104 2.91 -11.38 -20.48
CA ILE A 104 3.36 -9.99 -20.49
C ILE A 104 4.00 -9.68 -19.14
N VAL A 105 5.27 -9.25 -19.17
CA VAL A 105 5.99 -8.68 -18.01
C VAL A 105 6.00 -7.17 -18.16
N TYR A 106 5.75 -6.46 -17.08
CA TYR A 106 5.90 -5.01 -17.04
C TYR A 106 7.24 -4.63 -16.42
N GLN A 107 7.87 -3.60 -16.97
CA GLN A 107 9.10 -3.01 -16.45
C GLN A 107 8.96 -1.49 -16.36
N ILE A 108 9.52 -0.89 -15.32
CA ILE A 108 9.55 0.57 -15.18
C ILE A 108 10.54 1.20 -16.17
N THR A 109 10.17 2.35 -16.75
CA THR A 109 11.05 3.13 -17.65
C THR A 109 11.80 4.23 -16.88
N PRO A 110 12.83 4.87 -17.46
CA PRO A 110 13.47 6.04 -16.85
C PRO A 110 12.46 7.15 -16.49
N ALA A 111 11.52 7.45 -17.39
CA ALA A 111 10.46 8.43 -17.13
C ALA A 111 9.55 8.01 -15.96
N GLY A 112 9.28 6.70 -15.81
CA GLY A 112 8.54 6.19 -14.66
C GLY A 112 9.28 6.32 -13.34
N ILE A 113 10.62 6.15 -13.35
CA ILE A 113 11.47 6.35 -12.17
C ILE A 113 11.43 7.82 -11.75
N GLU A 114 11.63 8.75 -12.68
CA GLU A 114 11.58 10.20 -12.40
C GLU A 114 10.23 10.64 -11.86
N PHE A 115 9.14 10.15 -12.46
CA PHE A 115 7.79 10.41 -11.97
C PHE A 115 7.59 9.86 -10.55
N PHE A 116 7.99 8.60 -10.30
CA PHE A 116 7.89 8.01 -8.97
C PHE A 116 8.69 8.79 -7.92
N THR A 117 9.93 9.18 -8.22
CA THR A 117 10.78 9.95 -7.29
C THR A 117 10.22 11.33 -7.02
N THR A 118 9.71 12.02 -8.04
CA THR A 118 9.08 13.34 -7.89
C THR A 118 7.87 13.25 -6.98
N GLU A 119 6.96 12.33 -7.29
CA GLU A 119 5.72 12.16 -6.54
C GLU A 119 6.00 11.71 -5.11
N ILE A 120 6.88 10.73 -4.88
CA ILE A 120 7.12 10.21 -3.52
C ILE A 120 7.80 11.23 -2.60
N THR A 121 8.54 12.19 -3.17
CA THR A 121 9.21 13.27 -2.42
C THR A 121 8.33 14.49 -2.20
N GLU A 122 7.23 14.61 -2.95
CA GLU A 122 6.23 15.64 -2.75
C GLU A 122 5.56 15.48 -1.37
N ALA A 123 5.65 16.51 -0.54
CA ALA A 123 5.00 16.57 0.77
C ALA A 123 3.94 17.68 0.78
N GLY A 124 2.97 17.57 -0.13
CA GLY A 124 1.77 18.42 -0.17
C GLY A 124 0.56 17.78 0.52
N PRO A 125 -0.59 18.47 0.59
CA PRO A 125 -1.82 17.98 1.22
C PRO A 125 -2.24 16.57 0.83
N ALA A 126 -2.07 16.21 -0.44
CA ALA A 126 -2.39 14.89 -0.96
C ALA A 126 -1.54 13.77 -0.35
N ALA A 127 -0.34 14.06 0.17
CA ALA A 127 0.61 13.08 0.70
C ALA A 127 0.18 12.49 2.05
N TRP A 128 -0.65 13.21 2.81
CA TRP A 128 -1.11 12.77 4.13
C TRP A 128 -2.62 12.51 4.22
N GLU A 129 -3.32 12.49 3.08
CA GLU A 129 -4.68 11.92 2.99
C GLU A 129 -4.63 10.38 3.17
N ASP A 130 -5.67 9.81 3.77
CA ASP A 130 -5.67 8.43 4.31
C ASP A 130 -5.17 7.35 3.33
N GLU A 131 -5.64 7.40 2.08
CA GLU A 131 -5.29 6.39 1.07
C GLU A 131 -3.84 6.55 0.56
N THR A 132 -3.40 7.78 0.36
CA THR A 132 -2.06 8.08 -0.17
C THR A 132 -0.98 7.93 0.90
N PHE A 133 -1.30 8.25 2.16
CA PHE A 133 -0.38 8.11 3.27
C PHE A 133 0.07 6.67 3.44
N ASN A 134 -0.87 5.72 3.53
CA ASN A 134 -0.54 4.30 3.73
C ASN A 134 0.35 3.76 2.60
N MET A 135 0.10 4.20 1.36
CA MET A 135 0.94 3.84 0.22
C MET A 135 2.36 4.41 0.37
N ARG A 136 2.50 5.70 0.68
CA ARG A 136 3.82 6.33 0.88
C ARG A 136 4.57 5.69 2.03
N PHE A 137 3.87 5.39 3.11
CA PHE A 137 4.42 4.72 4.29
C PHE A 137 5.11 3.40 3.95
N ALA A 138 4.53 2.62 3.04
CA ALA A 138 5.11 1.35 2.58
C ALA A 138 6.48 1.50 1.89
N PHE A 139 6.84 2.71 1.45
CA PHE A 139 8.09 3.03 0.78
C PHE A 139 9.01 3.96 1.60
N PHE A 140 8.70 4.21 2.87
CA PHE A 140 9.49 5.09 3.73
C PHE A 140 10.95 4.64 3.88
N SER A 141 11.22 3.34 3.86
CA SER A 141 12.59 2.79 3.91
C SER A 141 13.49 3.27 2.75
N ARG A 142 12.90 3.75 1.65
CA ARG A 142 13.58 4.25 0.45
C ARG A 142 13.46 5.76 0.26
N THR A 143 12.75 6.43 1.15
CA THR A 143 12.49 7.87 1.09
C THR A 143 13.52 8.61 1.96
N ASP A 144 13.84 9.87 1.66
CA ASP A 144 14.73 10.66 2.51
C ASP A 144 14.10 10.93 3.90
N ALA A 145 14.92 11.03 4.95
CA ALA A 145 14.46 11.25 6.33
C ALA A 145 13.69 12.57 6.49
N GLY A 146 14.15 13.65 5.84
CA GLY A 146 13.47 14.94 5.87
C GLY A 146 12.12 14.90 5.16
N VAL A 147 12.01 14.14 4.07
CA VAL A 147 10.73 13.90 3.39
C VAL A 147 9.77 13.10 4.28
N ARG A 148 10.25 12.01 4.91
CA ARG A 148 9.44 11.20 5.84
C ARG A 148 8.88 12.06 6.97
N LEU A 149 9.72 12.86 7.61
CA LEU A 149 9.33 13.75 8.71
C LEU A 149 8.25 14.73 8.27
N ARG A 150 8.41 15.40 7.11
CA ARG A 150 7.39 16.33 6.59
C ARG A 150 6.03 15.64 6.36
N ILE A 151 6.02 14.44 5.80
CA ILE A 151 4.78 13.68 5.57
C ILE A 151 4.12 13.28 6.90
N LEU A 152 4.91 12.78 7.86
CA LEU A 152 4.42 12.38 9.18
C LEU A 152 3.85 13.57 9.96
N GLU A 153 4.56 14.69 9.97
CA GLU A 153 4.13 15.94 10.63
C GLU A 153 2.85 16.48 10.00
N GLY A 154 2.80 16.54 8.65
CA GLY A 154 1.60 16.97 7.92
C GLY A 154 0.37 16.12 8.26
N ARG A 155 0.53 14.79 8.33
CA ARG A 155 -0.56 13.89 8.74
C ARG A 155 -0.99 14.14 10.17
N ARG A 156 -0.04 14.23 11.10
CA ARG A 156 -0.35 14.46 12.52
C ARG A 156 -1.14 15.76 12.69
N SER A 157 -0.70 16.85 12.07
CA SER A 157 -1.40 18.14 12.11
C SER A 157 -2.82 18.03 11.53
N ARG A 158 -2.98 17.38 10.37
CA ARG A 158 -4.30 17.18 9.75
C ARG A 158 -5.26 16.37 10.63
N LEU A 159 -4.76 15.34 11.31
CA LEU A 159 -5.55 14.52 12.22
C LEU A 159 -5.90 15.26 13.52
N GLN A 160 -4.99 16.08 14.04
CA GLN A 160 -5.24 16.96 15.19
C GLN A 160 -6.36 17.96 14.87
N GLU A 161 -6.28 18.65 13.73
CA GLU A 161 -7.36 19.54 13.29
C GLU A 161 -8.70 18.80 13.13
N ARG A 162 -8.67 17.54 12.66
CA ARG A 162 -9.88 16.70 12.53
C ARG A 162 -10.47 16.37 13.90
N LEU A 163 -9.63 16.06 14.89
CA LEU A 163 -10.06 15.83 16.27
C LEU A 163 -10.67 17.09 16.89
N ASP A 164 -10.04 18.24 16.72
CA ASP A 164 -10.53 19.51 17.29
C ASP A 164 -11.88 19.91 16.69
N ARG A 165 -12.07 19.68 15.37
CA ARG A 165 -13.38 19.82 14.72
C ARG A 165 -14.42 18.85 15.26
N GLN A 166 -14.06 17.57 15.45
CA GLN A 166 -15.00 16.58 15.98
C GLN A 166 -15.39 16.85 17.45
N ARG A 167 -14.43 17.32 18.26
CA ARG A 167 -14.68 17.70 19.65
C ARG A 167 -15.49 18.98 19.72
N SER A 168 -15.20 20.01 18.92
CA SER A 168 -15.95 21.28 18.98
C SER A 168 -17.44 21.16 18.58
N LEU A 169 -17.82 20.15 17.79
CA LEU A 169 -19.21 19.85 17.42
C LEU A 169 -20.02 19.17 18.54
N TYR A 170 -19.76 19.53 19.81
CA TYR A 170 -20.53 19.04 20.96
C TYR A 170 -22.00 19.40 20.86
N GLY A 171 -22.86 18.39 21.00
CA GLY A 171 -24.30 18.56 21.20
C GLY A 171 -25.15 18.17 19.98
N GLY A 172 -25.95 17.12 20.14
CA GLY A 172 -27.02 16.78 19.21
C GLY A 172 -27.12 15.28 18.95
N GLY A 173 -28.23 14.69 19.39
CA GLY A 173 -28.64 13.31 19.11
C GLY A 173 -28.61 12.40 20.33
N ASP A 174 -29.79 12.06 20.84
CA ASP A 174 -30.06 11.17 21.99
C ASP A 174 -29.87 9.67 21.66
N ASP A 175 -29.39 9.36 20.45
CA ASP A 175 -29.14 7.98 20.04
C ASP A 175 -27.78 7.49 20.58
N ARG A 176 -27.87 6.52 21.49
CA ARG A 176 -26.73 5.80 22.06
C ARG A 176 -25.78 5.27 20.99
N TYR A 177 -26.27 4.67 19.91
CA TYR A 177 -25.41 4.06 18.88
C TYR A 177 -24.65 5.10 18.07
N VAL A 178 -25.27 6.25 17.78
CA VAL A 178 -24.60 7.37 17.12
C VAL A 178 -23.49 7.93 18.00
N SER A 179 -23.71 7.99 19.32
CA SER A 179 -22.70 8.44 20.28
C SER A 179 -21.53 7.46 20.39
N GLU A 180 -21.78 6.14 20.43
CA GLU A 180 -20.71 5.13 20.38
C GLU A 180 -19.93 5.16 19.07
N LEU A 181 -20.60 5.34 17.92
CA LEU A 181 -19.92 5.47 16.63
C LEU A 181 -19.00 6.70 16.58
N ARG A 182 -19.45 7.84 17.13
CA ARG A 182 -18.63 9.05 17.29
C ARG A 182 -17.43 8.80 18.19
N ARG A 183 -17.65 8.18 19.36
CA ARG A 183 -16.59 7.84 20.32
C ARG A 183 -15.52 6.96 19.67
N HIS A 184 -15.92 5.86 19.02
CA HIS A 184 -15.01 4.97 18.31
C HIS A 184 -14.17 5.71 17.24
N SER A 185 -14.79 6.65 16.52
CA SER A 185 -14.11 7.44 15.50
C SER A 185 -13.05 8.38 16.11
N ILE A 186 -13.38 9.04 17.23
CA ILE A 186 -12.44 9.90 17.96
C ILE A 186 -11.27 9.08 18.51
N GLU A 187 -11.56 7.98 19.22
CA GLU A 187 -10.54 7.09 19.80
C GLU A 187 -9.57 6.54 18.73
N SER A 188 -10.09 6.23 17.54
CA SER A 188 -9.28 5.77 16.40
C SER A 188 -8.29 6.85 15.94
N VAL A 189 -8.75 8.10 15.80
CA VAL A 189 -7.87 9.19 15.36
C VAL A 189 -6.88 9.58 16.46
N GLU A 190 -7.29 9.58 17.73
CA GLU A 190 -6.39 9.84 18.85
C GLU A 190 -5.27 8.81 18.94
N ARG A 191 -5.59 7.52 18.73
CA ARG A 191 -4.59 6.45 18.67
C ARG A 191 -3.58 6.70 17.55
N GLU A 192 -4.05 7.12 16.38
CA GLU A 192 -3.18 7.39 15.26
C GLU A 192 -2.30 8.62 15.50
N VAL A 193 -2.81 9.69 16.11
CA VAL A 193 -2.03 10.88 16.50
C VAL A 193 -0.93 10.52 17.49
N ARG A 194 -1.23 9.67 18.49
CA ARG A 194 -0.21 9.18 19.44
C ARG A 194 0.88 8.40 18.72
N TRP A 195 0.50 7.42 17.90
CA TRP A 195 1.44 6.62 17.11
C TRP A 195 2.34 7.49 16.20
N LEU A 196 1.75 8.47 15.50
CA LEU A 196 2.52 9.39 14.66
C LEU A 196 3.49 10.24 15.49
N THR A 197 3.09 10.67 16.67
CA THR A 197 3.95 11.47 17.57
C THR A 197 5.18 10.67 17.99
N GLU A 198 4.97 9.45 18.48
CA GLU A 198 6.05 8.53 18.87
C GLU A 198 6.98 8.22 17.69
N LEU A 199 6.40 7.99 16.50
CA LEU A 199 7.18 7.69 15.30
C LEU A 199 8.02 8.88 14.83
N ILE A 200 7.49 10.11 14.90
CA ILE A 200 8.23 11.34 14.57
C ILE A 200 9.42 11.52 15.52
N GLU A 201 9.22 11.29 16.82
CA GLU A 201 10.29 11.38 17.81
C GLU A 201 11.41 10.35 17.57
N ALA A 202 11.03 9.11 17.25
CA ALA A 202 11.97 8.05 16.89
C ALA A 202 12.75 8.40 15.61
N GLU A 203 12.08 8.93 14.60
CA GLU A 203 12.68 9.32 13.32
C GLU A 203 13.68 10.47 13.49
N ARG A 204 13.34 11.50 14.28
CA ARG A 204 14.26 12.61 14.62
C ARG A 204 15.48 12.10 15.37
N SER A 205 15.27 11.23 16.37
CA SER A 205 16.37 10.62 17.13
C SER A 205 17.32 9.81 16.24
N ASN A 206 16.79 9.12 15.21
CA ASN A 206 17.60 8.39 14.24
C ASN A 206 18.38 9.33 13.32
N ALA A 207 17.78 10.44 12.88
CA ALA A 207 18.44 11.46 12.07
C ALA A 207 19.60 12.12 12.83
N ASP A 208 19.41 12.45 14.12
CA ASP A 208 20.44 13.04 14.97
C ASP A 208 21.62 12.07 15.20
N ARG A 209 21.34 10.78 15.40
CA ARG A 209 22.37 9.72 15.48
C ARG A 209 23.14 9.55 14.18
N ALA A 210 22.47 9.67 13.03
CA ALA A 210 23.12 9.62 11.73
C ALA A 210 24.00 10.86 11.47
N GLY A 211 23.56 12.04 11.90
CA GLY A 211 24.32 13.30 11.78
C GLY A 211 25.53 13.40 12.72
N THR A 212 25.44 12.82 13.92
CA THR A 212 26.55 12.77 14.90
C THR A 212 27.62 11.74 14.54
N ARG A 213 27.28 10.73 13.72
CA ARG A 213 28.23 9.78 13.13
C ARG A 213 28.91 10.41 11.91
N LYS A 214 29.90 11.29 12.16
CA LYS A 214 30.87 11.75 11.15
C LYS A 214 31.37 10.54 10.33
N PRO A 215 31.43 10.60 8.99
CA PRO A 215 31.90 9.46 8.21
C PRO A 215 33.38 9.25 8.56
N ALA A 216 33.69 8.11 9.19
CA ALA A 216 35.05 7.61 9.24
C ALA A 216 35.52 7.50 7.78
N ALA A 217 36.53 8.30 7.44
CA ALA A 217 37.13 8.36 6.13
C ALA A 217 37.38 6.93 5.61
N LYS A 218 36.99 6.68 4.36
CA LYS A 218 37.36 5.47 3.63
C LYS A 218 38.87 5.29 3.78
N ALA A 219 39.30 4.29 4.56
CA ALA A 219 40.66 3.81 4.54
C ALA A 219 40.89 3.16 3.16
N THR A 220 41.59 3.88 2.30
CA THR A 220 42.16 3.35 1.06
C THR A 220 43.05 2.15 1.41
N PRO A 221 42.88 0.96 0.80
CA PRO A 221 43.88 -0.08 0.95
C PRO A 221 45.11 0.33 0.15
N ALA A 222 46.23 0.51 0.86
CA ALA A 222 47.53 0.81 0.28
C ALA A 222 47.95 -0.29 -0.71
N ALA A 223 48.43 0.17 -1.86
CA ALA A 223 49.08 -0.64 -2.87
C ALA A 223 50.29 -1.38 -2.29
N LYS A 224 50.43 -2.68 -2.59
CA LYS A 224 51.66 -3.43 -2.39
C LYS A 224 52.14 -3.93 -3.74
N GLU A 225 53.27 -3.40 -4.18
CA GLU A 225 53.94 -3.76 -5.42
C GLU A 225 54.49 -5.20 -5.40
N ARG A 226 54.34 -5.79 -6.59
CA ARG A 226 54.94 -6.98 -7.21
C ARG A 226 56.13 -7.66 -6.51
N ARG A 227 56.04 -9.00 -6.48
CA ARG A 227 57.15 -9.89 -6.83
C ARG A 227 56.65 -10.98 -7.80
N THR A 228 57.45 -11.24 -8.83
CA THR A 228 57.14 -11.99 -10.06
C THR A 228 57.56 -13.46 -10.01
N ARG A 229 56.67 -14.35 -10.54
CA ARG A 229 56.87 -15.60 -11.32
C ARG A 229 57.51 -16.85 -10.63
N PRO A 230 57.35 -18.09 -11.18
CA PRO A 230 56.61 -18.53 -12.38
C PRO A 230 55.67 -19.77 -12.20
N ALA A 231 55.13 -20.21 -13.34
CA ALA A 231 54.03 -21.16 -13.58
C ALA A 231 54.26 -22.64 -13.22
N ALA A 232 53.16 -23.34 -12.91
CA ALA A 232 53.01 -24.78 -13.15
C ALA A 232 51.53 -25.25 -13.19
N VAL A 233 51.13 -25.77 -14.36
CA VAL A 233 50.38 -27.03 -14.62
C VAL A 233 48.97 -27.24 -14.01
N ALA A 234 47.98 -27.30 -14.90
CA ALA A 234 46.64 -27.85 -14.66
C ALA A 234 46.66 -29.38 -14.47
N PRO A 235 45.58 -29.97 -13.91
CA PRO A 235 44.84 -30.86 -14.78
C PRO A 235 43.30 -30.76 -14.70
N LYS A 236 42.74 -30.96 -15.90
CA LYS A 236 41.38 -31.33 -16.29
C LYS A 236 40.88 -32.56 -15.53
N ILE A 237 39.65 -32.56 -14.99
CA ILE A 237 38.69 -33.69 -15.07
C ILE A 237 37.25 -33.14 -15.07
N ALA A 238 36.47 -33.51 -16.10
CA ALA A 238 35.02 -33.45 -16.16
C ALA A 238 34.49 -34.91 -16.36
N PRO A 239 33.18 -35.14 -16.57
CA PRO A 239 32.09 -35.25 -15.60
C PRO A 239 31.61 -36.73 -15.45
N LYS A 240 30.75 -37.06 -14.47
CA LYS A 240 30.00 -38.34 -14.47
C LYS A 240 28.52 -38.16 -14.14
N ILE A 241 27.72 -38.85 -14.95
CA ILE A 241 26.28 -38.77 -15.20
C ILE A 241 25.48 -39.73 -14.28
N ALA A 242 24.38 -39.21 -13.70
CA ALA A 242 23.05 -39.81 -13.39
C ALA A 242 22.91 -41.18 -12.68
N PRO A 243 21.68 -41.70 -12.46
CA PRO A 243 20.55 -41.16 -11.69
C PRO A 243 20.17 -42.08 -10.51
N LYS A 244 19.39 -41.61 -9.53
CA LYS A 244 18.70 -42.52 -8.58
C LYS A 244 17.19 -42.30 -8.58
N THR A 245 16.54 -43.46 -8.56
CA THR A 245 15.17 -43.82 -8.85
C THR A 245 14.18 -43.45 -7.75
N LYS A 246 12.95 -43.19 -8.20
CA LYS A 246 11.67 -43.11 -7.48
C LYS A 246 11.34 -44.46 -6.81
N PRO A 247 10.58 -44.48 -5.70
CA PRO A 247 9.61 -45.54 -5.47
C PRO A 247 8.18 -45.02 -5.57
N ALA A 248 7.35 -45.85 -6.17
CA ALA A 248 5.91 -45.69 -6.30
C ALA A 248 5.20 -46.05 -4.98
N THR A 249 4.09 -45.38 -4.68
CA THR A 249 3.07 -45.91 -3.78
C THR A 249 1.71 -45.67 -4.43
N ALA A 250 0.93 -46.74 -4.46
CA ALA A 250 -0.30 -46.95 -5.21
C ALA A 250 -1.52 -46.20 -4.62
N PRO A 251 -2.66 -46.16 -5.33
CA PRO A 251 -3.78 -45.27 -5.03
C PRO A 251 -4.80 -45.90 -4.07
N THR A 252 -5.51 -45.06 -3.32
CA THR A 252 -6.67 -45.45 -2.49
C THR A 252 -7.94 -44.79 -3.06
N PRO A 253 -9.09 -45.50 -3.12
CA PRO A 253 -10.17 -45.21 -4.05
C PRO A 253 -11.19 -44.18 -3.56
N ALA A 254 -11.87 -43.57 -4.54
CA ALA A 254 -13.05 -42.72 -4.35
C ALA A 254 -14.30 -43.55 -3.97
N PRO A 255 -15.16 -43.06 -3.06
CA PRO A 255 -16.48 -43.65 -2.88
C PRO A 255 -17.48 -43.14 -3.92
N ALA A 256 -18.30 -44.09 -4.37
CA ALA A 256 -19.42 -43.93 -5.28
C ALA A 256 -20.50 -42.99 -4.71
N VAL A 257 -21.08 -42.16 -5.58
CA VAL A 257 -22.42 -41.61 -5.39
C VAL A 257 -23.27 -42.12 -6.56
N THR A 258 -24.22 -42.97 -6.21
CA THR A 258 -25.23 -43.57 -7.06
C THR A 258 -26.16 -42.50 -7.63
N ALA A 259 -26.35 -42.55 -8.95
CA ALA A 259 -27.49 -41.96 -9.61
C ALA A 259 -28.73 -42.77 -9.24
N GLU A 260 -29.76 -42.11 -8.72
CA GLU A 260 -31.11 -42.65 -8.64
C GLU A 260 -32.00 -41.79 -9.52
N THR A 261 -32.32 -42.34 -10.69
CA THR A 261 -33.40 -41.91 -11.56
C THR A 261 -34.69 -42.44 -10.93
N THR A 262 -35.59 -41.55 -10.53
CA THR A 262 -37.01 -41.87 -10.42
C THR A 262 -37.77 -40.95 -11.36
N GLU A 263 -38.26 -41.56 -12.41
CA GLU A 263 -39.28 -41.07 -13.32
C GLU A 263 -40.64 -41.54 -12.76
N ILE A 264 -41.71 -40.81 -13.10
CA ILE A 264 -43.14 -41.18 -13.11
C ILE A 264 -44.06 -40.46 -12.09
N SER A 265 -45.00 -39.72 -12.71
CA SER A 265 -46.24 -39.04 -12.26
C SER A 265 -46.13 -37.63 -11.67
#